data_AF-A0AAN6PCV7-F1
#
_entry.id   AF-A0AAN6PCV7-F1
#
_cell.length_a   1.000
_cell.length_b   1.000
_cell.length_c   1.000
_cell.angle_alpha   90.00
_cell.angle_beta   90.00
_cell.angle_gamma   90.00
#
_symmetry.space_group_name_H-M   'P 1'
#
loop_
_entity.id
_entity.type
_entity.pdbx_description
1 polymer ?
#
loop_
_entity_poly.entity_id
_entity_poly.type
_entity_poly.pdbx_seq_one_letter_code
_entity_poly.pdbx_strand_id
1 'polypeptide(L)'
;MADGTPVAGSVWFYAPTNVAPIPFAVLFGASGVFHLWQCIHYKSFRVTAYLPFCCALFTAGFALREVGAFDYTNINIYLASTLLIYMSPPILELANYHILGRTLYYVPYFSPIHPGRVLTTLGSLSAIVEILNALGLAVILLFYSLAALFHRRCARAGVAHPRVRAVLYTLYISMLLILARTIYRAVEHFAAPAVAGGQADAWRSLSPIIRYEWFFWVFEAAPMLVNALMWNARHPRRYLPQSYKVYLAQDGATEVHGPGWGDKRNVVMTLVDPFGFLAMCEKGRRGEPFWEGNGYHHLLGGKGAEGQVV
;
A
#
# COMPACT_ATOMS: atom_id res chain seq x y z
N MET A 1 -23.87 -16.72 -15.62
CA MET A 1 -22.52 -16.15 -15.86
C MET A 1 -22.16 -16.40 -17.31
N ALA A 2 -21.43 -15.50 -17.95
CA ALA A 2 -21.02 -15.69 -19.35
C ALA A 2 -20.23 -16.99 -19.51
N ASP A 3 -20.51 -17.74 -20.57
CA ASP A 3 -19.87 -19.02 -20.96
C ASP A 3 -18.43 -18.85 -21.50
N GLY A 4 -17.87 -17.66 -21.29
CA GLY A 4 -16.55 -17.25 -21.76
C GLY A 4 -16.47 -17.12 -23.27
N THR A 5 -17.59 -17.04 -23.99
CA THR A 5 -17.57 -16.74 -25.43
C THR A 5 -17.39 -15.24 -25.65
N PRO A 6 -16.54 -14.83 -26.61
CA PRO A 6 -16.38 -13.43 -26.96
C PRO A 6 -17.63 -12.91 -27.68
N VAL A 7 -17.99 -11.66 -27.42
CA VAL A 7 -19.11 -10.98 -28.08
C VAL A 7 -18.59 -10.21 -29.29
N ALA A 8 -19.16 -10.44 -30.48
CA ALA A 8 -18.72 -9.77 -31.70
C ALA A 8 -18.88 -8.24 -31.58
N GLY A 9 -17.83 -7.48 -31.91
CA GLY A 9 -17.81 -6.02 -31.81
C GLY A 9 -17.68 -5.44 -30.39
N SER A 10 -17.56 -6.29 -29.37
CA SER A 10 -17.33 -5.87 -27.98
C SER A 10 -15.87 -5.50 -27.73
N VAL A 11 -15.65 -4.46 -26.93
CA VAL A 11 -14.32 -4.11 -26.40
C VAL A 11 -13.86 -5.06 -25.28
N TRP A 12 -14.77 -5.88 -24.76
CA TRP A 12 -14.52 -6.87 -23.71
C TRP A 12 -14.21 -8.25 -24.31
N PHE A 13 -13.29 -8.99 -23.69
CA PHE A 13 -12.96 -10.37 -24.07
C PHE A 13 -14.08 -11.38 -23.75
N TYR A 14 -15.04 -11.00 -22.91
CA TYR A 14 -16.20 -11.77 -22.48
C TYR A 14 -17.42 -10.86 -22.39
N ALA A 15 -18.63 -11.42 -22.36
CA ALA A 15 -19.83 -10.64 -22.02
C ALA A 15 -19.77 -10.20 -20.54
N PRO A 16 -19.59 -8.92 -20.22
CA PRO A 16 -19.46 -8.48 -18.83
C PRO A 16 -20.82 -8.53 -18.13
N THR A 17 -20.78 -8.82 -16.83
CA THR A 17 -21.97 -8.86 -15.99
C THR A 17 -22.46 -7.45 -15.67
N ASN A 18 -23.75 -7.21 -15.86
CA ASN A 18 -24.40 -5.92 -15.63
C ASN A 18 -24.82 -5.67 -14.17
N VAL A 19 -24.82 -6.71 -13.32
CA VAL A 19 -25.25 -6.59 -11.91
C VAL A 19 -24.08 -6.62 -10.93
N ALA A 20 -22.99 -7.33 -11.24
CA ALA A 20 -21.88 -7.52 -10.32
C ALA A 20 -21.13 -6.22 -9.93
N PRO A 21 -20.96 -5.21 -10.81
CA PRO A 21 -20.28 -3.96 -10.43
C PRO A 21 -21.02 -3.14 -9.36
N ILE A 22 -22.37 -3.19 -9.33
CA ILE A 22 -23.23 -2.41 -8.42
C ILE A 22 -22.83 -2.58 -6.94
N PRO A 23 -22.81 -3.81 -6.36
CA PRO A 23 -22.45 -3.97 -4.96
C PRO A 23 -21.04 -3.48 -4.64
N PHE A 24 -20.08 -3.64 -5.55
CA PHE A 24 -18.73 -3.11 -5.34
C PHE A 24 -18.72 -1.58 -5.33
N ALA A 25 -19.41 -0.93 -6.29
CA ALA A 25 -19.52 0.53 -6.32
C ALA A 25 -20.15 1.07 -5.02
N VAL A 26 -21.25 0.47 -4.56
CA VAL A 26 -21.93 0.86 -3.32
C VAL A 26 -21.03 0.67 -2.09
N LEU A 27 -20.36 -0.48 -1.97
CA LEU A 27 -19.53 -0.79 -0.81
C LEU A 27 -18.26 0.07 -0.75
N PHE A 28 -17.61 0.33 -1.90
CA PHE A 28 -16.50 1.28 -1.96
C PHE A 28 -16.96 2.70 -1.68
N GLY A 29 -18.13 3.12 -2.19
CA GLY A 29 -18.70 4.44 -1.94
C GLY A 29 -18.99 4.66 -0.46
N ALA A 30 -19.68 3.71 0.18
CA ALA A 30 -19.96 3.73 1.62
C ALA A 30 -18.66 3.73 2.44
N SER A 31 -17.71 2.88 2.08
CA SER A 31 -16.37 2.82 2.69
C SER A 31 -15.64 4.17 2.57
N GLY A 32 -15.70 4.83 1.40
CA GLY A 32 -15.07 6.12 1.14
C GLY A 32 -15.67 7.26 1.95
N VAL A 33 -17.00 7.32 2.05
CA VAL A 33 -17.70 8.29 2.91
C VAL A 33 -17.32 8.08 4.38
N PHE A 34 -17.24 6.83 4.83
CA PHE A 34 -16.83 6.53 6.20
C PHE A 34 -15.37 6.92 6.46
N HIS A 35 -14.44 6.62 5.54
CA HIS A 35 -13.05 7.07 5.61
C HIS A 35 -12.94 8.59 5.65
N LEU A 36 -13.74 9.31 4.87
CA LEU A 36 -13.76 10.77 4.87
C LEU A 36 -14.22 11.32 6.23
N TRP A 37 -15.30 10.75 6.78
CA TRP A 37 -15.75 11.08 8.14
C TRP A 37 -14.66 10.78 9.17
N GLN A 38 -13.97 9.64 9.09
CA GLN A 38 -12.86 9.29 9.99
C GLN A 38 -11.71 10.30 9.88
N CYS A 39 -11.36 10.73 8.67
CA CYS A 39 -10.33 11.73 8.44
C CYS A 39 -10.64 13.06 9.12
N ILE A 40 -11.91 13.49 9.09
CA ILE A 40 -12.39 14.72 9.73
C ILE A 40 -12.42 14.53 11.25
N HIS A 41 -13.06 13.46 11.73
CA HIS A 41 -13.23 13.16 13.15
C HIS A 41 -11.89 13.00 13.89
N TYR A 42 -10.95 12.22 13.34
CA TYR A 42 -9.63 12.00 13.95
C TYR A 42 -8.58 13.08 13.61
N LYS A 43 -9.00 14.17 12.92
CA LYS A 43 -8.13 15.26 12.43
C LYS A 43 -6.90 14.73 11.70
N SER A 44 -7.11 13.73 10.84
CA SER A 44 -6.05 12.96 10.18
C SER A 44 -6.05 13.05 8.67
N PHE A 45 -6.76 14.02 8.11
CA PHE A 45 -6.86 14.23 6.66
C PHE A 45 -5.49 14.18 5.95
N ARG A 46 -4.48 14.89 6.46
CA ARG A 46 -3.12 14.88 5.87
C ARG A 46 -2.40 13.52 5.92
N VAL A 47 -2.92 12.57 6.68
CA VAL A 47 -2.32 11.25 6.92
C VAL A 47 -3.04 10.16 6.16
N THR A 48 -4.38 10.22 6.14
CA THR A 48 -5.22 9.13 5.68
C THR A 48 -6.09 9.50 4.47
N ALA A 49 -5.95 10.70 3.89
CA ALA A 49 -6.73 11.14 2.72
C ALA A 49 -6.56 10.27 1.46
N TYR A 50 -5.49 9.47 1.38
CA TYR A 50 -5.32 8.48 0.32
C TYR A 50 -6.43 7.41 0.32
N LEU A 51 -6.96 7.04 1.49
CA LEU A 51 -8.00 6.01 1.64
C LEU A 51 -9.36 6.43 1.05
N PRO A 52 -9.95 7.60 1.40
CA PRO A 52 -11.19 8.04 0.76
C PRO A 52 -11.00 8.37 -0.72
N PHE A 53 -9.82 8.85 -1.13
CA PHE A 53 -9.51 9.09 -2.55
C PHE A 53 -9.50 7.79 -3.35
N CYS A 54 -8.82 6.76 -2.86
CA CYS A 54 -8.82 5.41 -3.45
C CYS A 54 -10.24 4.84 -3.56
N CYS A 55 -11.06 4.97 -2.51
CA CYS A 55 -12.45 4.52 -2.54
C CYS A 55 -13.30 5.28 -3.58
N ALA A 56 -13.07 6.58 -3.75
CA ALA A 56 -13.76 7.37 -4.77
C ALA A 56 -13.42 6.90 -6.19
N LEU A 57 -12.14 6.63 -6.47
CA LEU A 57 -11.71 6.08 -7.76
C LEU A 57 -12.31 4.70 -8.04
N PHE A 58 -12.30 3.79 -7.05
CA PHE A 58 -12.97 2.50 -7.20
C PHE A 58 -14.48 2.65 -7.45
N THR A 59 -15.16 3.53 -6.71
CA THR A 59 -16.59 3.78 -6.87
C THR A 59 -16.91 4.25 -8.28
N ALA A 60 -16.18 5.26 -8.78
CA ALA A 60 -16.33 5.77 -10.14
C ALA A 60 -15.99 4.71 -11.19
N GLY A 61 -14.91 3.94 -10.97
CA GLY A 61 -14.50 2.87 -11.85
C GLY A 61 -15.54 1.75 -11.98
N PHE A 62 -16.10 1.27 -10.87
CA PHE A 62 -17.15 0.25 -10.89
C PHE A 62 -18.48 0.77 -11.42
N ALA A 63 -18.85 2.04 -11.15
CA ALA A 63 -20.02 2.65 -11.75
C ALA A 63 -19.89 2.76 -13.28
N LEU A 64 -18.74 3.20 -13.78
CA LEU A 64 -18.48 3.23 -15.22
C LEU A 64 -18.40 1.82 -15.82
N ARG A 65 -17.89 0.83 -15.08
CA ARG A 65 -17.91 -0.57 -15.50
C ARG A 65 -19.33 -1.09 -15.69
N GLU A 66 -20.25 -0.72 -14.80
CA GLU A 66 -21.68 -1.04 -14.94
C GLU A 66 -22.27 -0.43 -16.21
N VAL A 67 -22.04 0.86 -16.45
CA VAL A 67 -22.51 1.54 -17.67
C VAL A 67 -21.93 0.87 -18.93
N GLY A 68 -20.63 0.54 -18.92
CA GLY A 68 -19.96 -0.18 -20.01
C GLY A 68 -20.44 -1.63 -20.19
N ALA A 69 -21.15 -2.19 -19.21
CA ALA A 69 -21.82 -3.48 -19.33
C ALA A 69 -23.20 -3.39 -19.99
N PHE A 70 -23.71 -2.20 -20.30
CA PHE A 70 -24.88 -1.98 -21.15
C PHE A 70 -24.50 -1.44 -22.54
N ASP A 71 -23.31 -0.86 -22.68
CA ASP A 71 -22.74 -0.39 -23.96
C ASP A 71 -21.36 -0.99 -24.22
N TYR A 72 -21.35 -2.22 -24.75
CA TYR A 72 -20.14 -3.02 -24.97
C TYR A 72 -19.22 -2.47 -26.07
N THR A 73 -19.67 -1.51 -26.86
CA THR A 73 -18.92 -0.97 -28.00
C THR A 73 -18.11 0.26 -27.63
N ASN A 74 -18.44 0.89 -26.50
CA ASN A 74 -17.87 2.16 -26.09
C ASN A 74 -16.51 2.01 -25.41
N ILE A 75 -15.47 2.12 -26.23
CA ILE A 75 -14.08 2.04 -25.78
C ILE A 75 -13.73 3.09 -24.72
N ASN A 76 -14.35 4.27 -24.76
CA ASN A 76 -14.02 5.36 -23.81
C ASN A 76 -14.48 5.00 -22.40
N ILE A 77 -15.68 4.43 -22.24
CA ILE A 77 -16.21 3.98 -20.95
C ILE A 77 -15.40 2.79 -20.43
N TYR A 78 -15.07 1.84 -21.30
CA TYR A 78 -14.21 0.71 -20.96
C TYR A 78 -12.84 1.17 -20.45
N LEU A 79 -12.16 2.06 -21.18
CA LEU A 79 -10.86 2.59 -20.78
C LEU A 79 -10.96 3.38 -19.48
N ALA A 80 -11.93 4.29 -19.36
CA ALA A 80 -12.11 5.08 -18.14
C ALA A 80 -12.36 4.19 -16.91
N SER A 81 -13.25 3.19 -17.01
CA SER A 81 -13.52 2.24 -15.92
C SER A 81 -12.25 1.46 -15.53
N THR A 82 -11.54 0.91 -16.52
CA THR A 82 -10.33 0.11 -16.30
C THR A 82 -9.21 0.93 -15.65
N LEU A 83 -8.96 2.15 -16.14
CA LEU A 83 -7.94 3.04 -15.60
C LEU A 83 -8.24 3.41 -14.14
N LEU A 84 -9.48 3.80 -13.82
CA LEU A 84 -9.86 4.17 -12.46
C LEU A 84 -9.71 2.99 -11.48
N ILE A 85 -10.13 1.79 -11.89
CA ILE A 85 -9.97 0.58 -11.08
C ILE A 85 -8.49 0.24 -10.88
N TYR A 86 -7.65 0.36 -11.92
CA TYR A 86 -6.25 -0.04 -11.84
C TYR A 86 -5.32 1.00 -11.19
N MET A 87 -5.69 2.28 -11.21
CA MET A 87 -4.97 3.35 -10.49
C MET A 87 -5.19 3.31 -8.98
N SER A 88 -6.29 2.70 -8.53
CA SER A 88 -6.68 2.72 -7.12
C SER A 88 -5.72 1.94 -6.20
N PRO A 89 -5.22 0.73 -6.56
CA PRO A 89 -4.31 -0.03 -5.69
C PRO A 89 -2.93 0.61 -5.45
N PRO A 90 -2.23 1.20 -6.44
CA PRO A 90 -0.99 1.95 -6.18
C PRO A 90 -1.17 3.07 -5.15
N ILE A 91 -2.31 3.76 -5.16
CA ILE A 91 -2.63 4.80 -4.16
C ILE A 91 -2.82 4.18 -2.77
N LEU A 92 -3.46 3.02 -2.69
CA LEU A 92 -3.63 2.28 -1.43
C LEU A 92 -2.30 1.74 -0.90
N GLU A 93 -1.41 1.31 -1.78
CA GLU A 93 -0.05 0.94 -1.46
C GLU A 93 0.78 2.14 -0.96
N LEU A 94 0.64 3.31 -1.60
CA LEU A 94 1.24 4.56 -1.14
C LEU A 94 0.76 4.94 0.27
N ALA A 95 -0.53 4.70 0.59
CA ALA A 95 -1.05 4.88 1.93
C ALA A 95 -0.34 3.97 2.95
N ASN A 96 -0.08 2.71 2.60
CA ASN A 96 0.68 1.78 3.44
C ASN A 96 2.12 2.27 3.67
N TYR A 97 2.78 2.81 2.64
CA TYR A 97 4.13 3.37 2.76
C TYR A 97 4.15 4.56 3.72
N HIS A 98 3.15 5.44 3.64
CA HIS A 98 3.01 6.59 4.54
C HIS A 98 2.80 6.13 5.99
N ILE A 99 1.91 5.15 6.21
CA ILE A 99 1.62 4.61 7.55
C ILE A 99 2.86 3.89 8.13
N LEU A 100 3.59 3.13 7.32
CA LEU A 100 4.87 2.55 7.73
C LEU A 100 5.86 3.65 8.13
N GLY A 101 6.01 4.70 7.31
CA GLY A 101 6.87 5.84 7.63
C GLY A 101 6.52 6.48 8.97
N ARG A 102 5.23 6.66 9.28
CA ARG A 102 4.78 7.15 10.60
C ARG A 102 5.09 6.20 11.73
N THR A 103 4.98 4.90 11.50
CA THR A 103 5.34 3.87 12.48
C THR A 103 6.84 3.94 12.80
N LEU A 104 7.68 4.19 11.79
CA LEU A 104 9.10 4.41 11.98
C LEU A 104 9.41 5.74 12.69
N TYR A 105 8.65 6.81 12.44
CA TYR A 105 8.75 8.06 13.21
C TYR A 105 8.40 7.86 14.69
N TYR A 106 7.46 6.96 14.98
CA TYR A 106 7.04 6.68 16.34
C TYR A 106 8.09 5.88 17.13
N VAL A 107 8.87 5.00 16.49
CA VAL A 107 9.98 4.25 17.12
C VAL A 107 11.27 4.45 16.32
N PRO A 108 11.90 5.63 16.43
CA PRO A 108 12.95 6.05 15.51
C PRO A 108 14.26 5.25 15.63
N TYR A 109 14.62 4.83 16.84
CA TYR A 109 15.89 4.14 17.15
C TYR A 109 16.03 2.74 16.53
N PHE A 110 14.93 2.08 16.12
CA PHE A 110 14.98 0.80 15.42
C PHE A 110 14.73 0.90 13.91
N SER A 111 14.52 2.12 13.41
CA SER A 111 14.18 2.36 12.02
C SER A 111 15.28 1.89 11.05
N PRO A 112 15.00 0.98 10.10
CA PRO A 112 15.99 0.52 9.12
C PRO A 112 16.41 1.60 8.12
N ILE A 113 15.46 2.43 7.72
CA ILE A 113 15.66 3.57 6.86
C ILE A 113 15.13 4.82 7.54
N HIS A 114 15.58 5.98 7.13
CA HIS A 114 15.08 7.22 7.70
C HIS A 114 13.55 7.34 7.48
N PRO A 115 12.74 7.61 8.52
CA PRO A 115 11.27 7.61 8.43
C PRO A 115 10.70 8.55 7.35
N GLY A 116 11.31 9.72 7.18
CA GLY A 116 10.93 10.69 6.13
C GLY A 116 11.24 10.24 4.70
N ARG A 117 12.05 9.18 4.52
CA ARG A 117 12.44 8.66 3.21
C ARG A 117 11.54 7.52 2.74
N VAL A 118 10.91 6.79 3.65
CA VAL A 118 10.07 5.62 3.33
C VAL A 118 9.07 5.90 2.22
N LEU A 119 8.33 7.01 2.34
CA LEU A 119 7.30 7.38 1.36
C LEU A 119 7.91 7.72 0.01
N THR A 120 8.96 8.55 0.00
CA THR A 120 9.61 8.98 -1.24
C THR A 120 10.33 7.85 -1.95
N THR A 121 10.95 6.92 -1.22
CA THR A 121 11.76 5.84 -1.79
C THR A 121 10.90 4.69 -2.29
N LEU A 122 9.96 4.22 -1.47
CA LEU A 122 9.07 3.15 -1.90
C LEU A 122 8.09 3.66 -2.97
N GLY A 123 7.57 4.88 -2.82
CA GLY A 123 6.68 5.50 -3.80
C GLY A 123 7.36 5.77 -5.15
N SER A 124 8.62 6.22 -5.17
CA SER A 124 9.34 6.41 -6.43
C SER A 124 9.69 5.08 -7.11
N LEU A 125 10.12 4.08 -6.35
CA LEU A 125 10.39 2.74 -6.88
C LEU A 125 9.11 2.09 -7.42
N SER A 126 7.97 2.22 -6.71
CA SER A 126 6.68 1.74 -7.20
C SER A 126 6.29 2.45 -8.50
N ALA A 127 6.38 3.78 -8.56
CA ALA A 127 6.09 4.51 -9.80
C ALA A 127 6.96 4.06 -10.99
N ILE A 128 8.26 3.86 -10.77
CA ILE A 128 9.18 3.36 -11.81
C ILE A 128 8.78 1.95 -12.25
N VAL A 129 8.56 1.04 -11.29
CA VAL A 129 8.21 -0.36 -11.60
C VAL A 129 6.85 -0.46 -12.31
N GLU A 130 5.88 0.36 -11.90
CA GLU A 130 4.56 0.43 -12.52
C GLU A 130 4.62 0.96 -13.95
N ILE A 131 5.43 1.99 -14.21
CA ILE A 131 5.66 2.53 -15.57
C ILE A 131 6.37 1.50 -16.45
N LEU A 132 7.36 0.77 -15.91
CA LEU A 132 8.19 -0.14 -16.71
C LEU A 132 7.52 -1.48 -17.03
N ASN A 133 6.78 -2.06 -16.10
CA ASN A 133 6.28 -3.43 -16.24
C ASN A 133 4.90 -3.66 -15.59
N ALA A 134 4.32 -2.69 -14.87
CA ALA A 134 3.09 -2.90 -14.08
C ALA A 134 3.16 -4.05 -13.03
N LEU A 135 4.34 -4.62 -12.76
CA LEU A 135 4.57 -5.74 -11.84
C LEU A 135 5.26 -5.26 -10.56
N GLY A 136 4.54 -4.56 -9.69
CA GLY A 136 5.02 -4.00 -8.40
C GLY A 136 5.58 -4.99 -7.37
N LEU A 137 5.75 -6.28 -7.70
CA LEU A 137 6.11 -7.36 -6.76
C LEU A 137 7.40 -7.09 -5.97
N ALA A 138 8.43 -6.57 -6.64
CA ALA A 138 9.72 -6.29 -6.00
C ALA A 138 9.58 -5.25 -4.87
N VAL A 139 8.72 -4.24 -5.05
CA VAL A 139 8.52 -3.17 -4.05
C VAL A 139 7.72 -3.67 -2.86
N ILE A 140 6.73 -4.55 -3.08
CA ILE A 140 6.00 -5.23 -2.00
C ILE A 140 6.96 -6.08 -1.15
N LEU A 141 7.85 -6.84 -1.78
CA LEU A 141 8.86 -7.64 -1.06
C LEU A 141 9.83 -6.75 -0.26
N LEU A 142 10.23 -5.61 -0.82
CA LEU A 142 11.05 -4.63 -0.12
C LEU A 142 10.31 -4.06 1.10
N PHE A 143 9.03 -3.72 0.97
CA PHE A 143 8.20 -3.29 2.09
C PHE A 143 8.14 -4.34 3.20
N TYR A 144 7.87 -5.61 2.86
CA TYR A 144 7.85 -6.70 3.84
C TYR A 144 9.18 -6.84 4.55
N SER A 145 10.28 -6.75 3.81
CA SER A 145 11.64 -6.83 4.35
C SER A 145 11.90 -5.70 5.34
N LEU A 146 11.58 -4.45 4.98
CA LEU A 146 11.74 -3.29 5.87
C LEU A 146 10.88 -3.40 7.14
N ALA A 147 9.60 -3.74 6.98
CA ALA A 147 8.68 -3.90 8.10
C ALA A 147 9.11 -5.07 9.01
N ALA A 148 9.54 -6.20 8.46
CA ALA A 148 10.04 -7.34 9.23
C ALA A 148 11.35 -7.03 9.96
N LEU A 149 12.29 -6.31 9.34
CA LEU A 149 13.51 -5.86 10.00
C LEU A 149 13.21 -4.96 11.19
N PHE A 150 12.32 -3.98 10.99
CA PHE A 150 11.86 -3.09 12.05
C PHE A 150 11.17 -3.87 13.19
N HIS A 151 10.26 -4.79 12.85
CA HIS A 151 9.57 -5.62 13.82
C HIS A 151 10.54 -6.51 14.62
N ARG A 152 11.50 -7.17 13.95
CA ARG A 152 12.52 -7.99 14.61
C ARG A 152 13.41 -7.18 15.55
N ARG A 153 13.80 -5.95 15.16
CA ARG A 153 14.59 -5.05 16.01
C ARG A 153 13.82 -4.62 17.26
N CYS A 154 12.55 -4.23 17.10
CA CYS A 154 11.69 -3.88 18.24
C CYS A 154 11.47 -5.06 19.19
N ALA A 155 11.28 -6.27 18.64
CA ALA A 155 11.08 -7.48 19.43
C ALA A 155 12.32 -7.87 20.23
N ARG A 156 13.51 -7.85 19.60
CA ARG A 156 14.78 -8.18 20.27
C ARG A 156 15.12 -7.24 21.42
N ALA A 157 14.74 -5.97 21.31
CA ALA A 157 14.98 -4.99 22.36
C ALA A 157 13.88 -4.96 23.45
N GLY A 158 12.82 -5.75 23.31
CA GLY A 158 11.69 -5.73 24.23
C GLY A 158 10.90 -4.42 24.24
N VAL A 159 10.93 -3.66 23.14
CA VAL A 159 10.21 -2.38 22.97
C VAL A 159 8.96 -2.56 22.07
N ALA A 160 8.44 -3.79 22.01
CA ALA A 160 7.33 -4.17 21.13
C ALA A 160 5.97 -3.73 21.70
N HIS A 161 5.74 -2.42 21.76
CA HIS A 161 4.50 -1.84 22.28
C HIS A 161 3.27 -2.35 21.48
N PRO A 162 2.15 -2.71 22.15
CA PRO A 162 0.98 -3.31 21.49
C PRO A 162 0.41 -2.47 20.33
N ARG A 163 0.45 -1.14 20.43
CA ARG A 163 0.00 -0.24 19.35
C ARG A 163 0.85 -0.38 18.08
N VAL A 164 2.17 -0.50 18.22
CA VAL A 164 3.08 -0.67 17.07
C VAL A 164 2.84 -2.01 16.40
N ARG A 165 2.69 -3.08 17.20
CA ARG A 165 2.35 -4.42 16.70
C ARG A 165 1.01 -4.43 15.96
N ALA A 166 0.00 -3.77 16.50
CA ALA A 166 -1.31 -3.67 15.85
C ALA A 166 -1.22 -3.03 14.46
N VAL A 167 -0.44 -1.94 14.32
CA VAL A 167 -0.21 -1.27 13.04
C VAL A 167 0.57 -2.16 12.07
N LEU A 168 1.63 -2.81 12.53
CA LEU A 168 2.41 -3.71 11.69
C LEU A 168 1.58 -4.88 11.18
N TYR A 169 0.73 -5.48 12.02
CA TYR A 169 -0.19 -6.53 11.58
C TYR A 169 -1.19 -6.04 10.54
N THR A 170 -1.75 -4.82 10.70
CA THR A 170 -2.61 -4.25 9.65
C THR A 170 -1.86 -4.03 8.34
N LEU A 171 -0.62 -3.54 8.40
CA LEU A 171 0.20 -3.33 7.21
C LEU A 171 0.52 -4.66 6.52
N TYR A 172 0.84 -5.73 7.28
CA TYR A 172 1.10 -7.04 6.70
C TYR A 172 -0.13 -7.65 6.03
N ILE A 173 -1.31 -7.52 6.63
CA ILE A 173 -2.56 -8.01 6.01
C ILE A 173 -2.88 -7.17 4.77
N SER A 174 -2.74 -5.85 4.85
CA SER A 174 -2.99 -4.95 3.72
C SER A 174 -2.09 -5.26 2.52
N MET A 175 -0.78 -5.40 2.77
CA MET A 175 0.19 -5.73 1.73
C MET A 175 0.01 -7.15 1.20
N LEU A 176 -0.57 -8.08 1.98
CA LEU A 176 -0.86 -9.44 1.51
C LEU A 176 -2.02 -9.42 0.50
N LEU A 177 -3.06 -8.64 0.77
CA LEU A 177 -4.19 -8.45 -0.15
C LEU A 177 -3.74 -7.76 -1.44
N ILE A 178 -2.88 -6.76 -1.34
CA ILE A 178 -2.27 -6.09 -2.50
C ILE A 178 -1.38 -7.06 -3.27
N LEU A 179 -0.56 -7.87 -2.57
CA LEU A 179 0.30 -8.88 -3.20
C LEU A 179 -0.51 -9.92 -3.97
N ALA A 180 -1.60 -10.45 -3.40
CA ALA A 180 -2.47 -11.41 -4.08
C ALA A 180 -3.01 -10.83 -5.40
N ARG A 181 -3.46 -9.57 -5.37
CA ARG A 181 -3.90 -8.82 -6.55
C ARG A 181 -2.76 -8.62 -7.57
N THR A 182 -1.58 -8.25 -7.12
CA THR A 182 -0.41 -8.03 -7.99
C THR A 182 0.07 -9.34 -8.63
N ILE A 183 0.02 -10.47 -7.91
CA ILE A 183 0.32 -11.80 -8.48
C ILE A 183 -0.70 -12.15 -9.56
N TYR A 184 -2.00 -11.94 -9.28
CA TYR A 184 -3.05 -12.14 -10.28
C TYR A 184 -2.78 -11.30 -11.54
N ARG A 185 -2.45 -10.01 -11.38
CA ARG A 185 -2.13 -9.12 -12.51
C ARG A 185 -0.89 -9.56 -13.27
N ALA A 186 0.12 -10.06 -12.56
CA ALA A 186 1.29 -10.64 -13.20
C ALA A 186 0.91 -11.82 -14.10
N VAL A 187 0.14 -12.77 -13.58
CA VAL A 187 -0.32 -13.94 -14.34
C VAL A 187 -1.16 -13.51 -15.54
N GLU A 188 -2.07 -12.56 -15.36
CA GLU A 188 -2.91 -12.03 -16.44
C GLU A 188 -2.08 -11.35 -17.54
N HIS A 189 -1.09 -10.54 -17.16
CA HIS A 189 -0.19 -9.87 -18.09
C HIS A 189 0.65 -10.85 -18.91
N PHE A 190 1.21 -11.90 -18.28
CA PHE A 190 1.96 -12.93 -18.98
C PHE A 190 1.09 -13.89 -19.78
N ALA A 191 -0.20 -13.99 -19.46
CA ALA A 191 -1.16 -14.80 -20.19
C ALA A 191 -1.73 -14.11 -21.45
N ALA A 192 -1.63 -12.79 -21.56
CA ALA A 192 -2.15 -12.01 -22.69
C ALA A 192 -1.42 -12.21 -24.04
N PRO A 193 -0.08 -12.40 -24.12
CA PRO A 193 0.65 -12.50 -25.38
C PRO A 193 0.51 -13.83 -26.13
N ALA A 194 -0.14 -14.86 -25.55
CA ALA A 194 -0.34 -16.15 -26.22
C ALA A 194 -1.29 -16.09 -27.43
N VAL A 195 -1.80 -14.91 -27.77
CA VAL A 195 -2.78 -14.65 -28.83
C VAL A 195 -2.12 -14.00 -30.03
N ALA A 196 -1.13 -14.67 -30.60
CA ALA A 196 -0.60 -14.35 -31.92
C ALA A 196 -0.99 -15.48 -32.88
N GLY A 197 -2.27 -15.55 -33.23
CA GLY A 197 -2.77 -16.49 -34.22
C GLY A 197 -4.16 -16.11 -34.65
N GLY A 198 -4.29 -15.42 -35.79
CA GLY A 198 -5.54 -14.91 -36.36
C GLY A 198 -6.52 -15.98 -36.85
N GLN A 199 -6.74 -17.05 -36.08
CA GLN A 199 -7.77 -18.04 -36.32
C GLN A 199 -9.04 -17.71 -35.52
N ALA A 200 -10.20 -17.93 -36.15
CA ALA A 200 -11.53 -17.61 -35.59
C ALA A 200 -11.82 -18.27 -34.21
N ASP A 201 -11.03 -19.27 -33.82
CA ASP A 201 -11.13 -20.00 -32.56
C ASP A 201 -9.99 -19.72 -31.55
N ALA A 202 -9.10 -18.76 -31.83
CA ALA A 202 -7.97 -18.41 -30.97
C ALA A 202 -8.36 -17.93 -29.56
N TRP A 203 -9.63 -17.56 -29.36
CA TRP A 203 -10.19 -17.26 -28.04
C TRP A 203 -10.36 -18.51 -27.16
N ARG A 204 -10.45 -19.72 -27.74
CA ARG A 204 -10.51 -20.98 -26.97
C ARG A 204 -9.15 -21.34 -26.35
N SER A 205 -8.06 -20.89 -26.97
CA SER A 205 -6.70 -21.01 -26.43
C SER A 205 -6.32 -19.90 -25.44
N LEU A 206 -7.19 -18.91 -25.22
CA LEU A 206 -6.98 -17.92 -24.16
C LEU A 206 -6.90 -18.59 -22.80
N SER A 207 -5.97 -18.12 -21.97
CA SER A 207 -5.93 -18.51 -20.57
C SER A 207 -7.28 -18.22 -19.91
N PRO A 208 -7.83 -19.16 -19.11
CA PRO A 208 -9.10 -18.98 -18.41
C PRO A 208 -9.20 -17.68 -17.60
N ILE A 209 -8.06 -17.14 -17.16
CA ILE A 209 -7.95 -15.91 -16.38
C ILE A 209 -8.49 -14.67 -17.12
N ILE A 210 -8.31 -14.60 -18.44
CA ILE A 210 -8.80 -13.50 -19.28
C ILE A 210 -10.23 -13.78 -19.75
N ARG A 211 -10.57 -15.07 -19.91
CA ARG A 211 -11.84 -15.52 -20.48
C ARG A 211 -13.02 -15.43 -19.50
N TYR A 212 -12.78 -15.62 -18.21
CA TYR A 212 -13.84 -15.63 -17.21
C TYR A 212 -13.77 -14.42 -16.27
N GLU A 213 -14.86 -13.65 -16.25
CA GLU A 213 -14.95 -12.44 -15.43
C GLU A 213 -14.85 -12.69 -13.92
N TRP A 214 -15.23 -13.87 -13.43
CA TRP A 214 -15.22 -14.15 -11.98
C TRP A 214 -13.83 -14.04 -11.36
N PHE A 215 -12.77 -14.29 -12.14
CA PHE A 215 -11.39 -14.10 -11.71
C PHE A 215 -11.11 -12.64 -11.33
N PHE A 216 -11.60 -11.69 -12.11
CA PHE A 216 -11.51 -10.27 -11.80
C PHE A 216 -12.22 -9.96 -10.47
N TRP A 217 -13.44 -10.47 -10.26
CA TRP A 217 -14.17 -10.21 -9.02
C TRP A 217 -13.46 -10.75 -7.77
N VAL A 218 -12.90 -11.96 -7.86
CA VAL A 218 -12.27 -12.65 -6.71
C VAL A 218 -10.86 -12.17 -6.42
N PHE A 219 -10.06 -11.91 -7.44
CA PHE A 219 -8.63 -11.61 -7.27
C PHE A 219 -8.27 -10.14 -7.44
N GLU A 220 -9.11 -9.34 -8.11
CA GLU A 220 -8.91 -7.89 -8.23
C GLU A 220 -9.79 -7.12 -7.25
N ALA A 221 -11.10 -7.29 -7.35
CA ALA A 221 -12.07 -6.43 -6.66
C ALA A 221 -12.20 -6.78 -5.17
N ALA A 222 -12.41 -8.06 -4.84
CA ALA A 222 -12.65 -8.50 -3.47
C ALA A 222 -11.46 -8.22 -2.51
N PRO A 223 -10.19 -8.49 -2.85
CA PRO A 223 -9.07 -8.22 -1.95
C PRO A 223 -8.94 -6.73 -1.67
N MET A 224 -9.19 -5.87 -2.68
CA MET A 224 -9.14 -4.42 -2.51
C MET A 224 -10.28 -3.89 -1.65
N LEU A 225 -11.49 -4.47 -1.80
CA LEU A 225 -12.63 -4.12 -0.95
C LEU A 225 -12.38 -4.51 0.50
N VAL A 226 -11.92 -5.74 0.74
CA VAL A 226 -11.55 -6.22 2.08
C VAL A 226 -10.50 -5.30 2.70
N ASN A 227 -9.51 -4.86 1.92
CA ASN A 227 -8.47 -3.95 2.38
C ASN A 227 -9.04 -2.58 2.78
N ALA A 228 -9.92 -2.00 1.96
CA ALA A 228 -10.57 -0.72 2.26
C ALA A 228 -11.44 -0.78 3.54
N LEU A 229 -12.22 -1.86 3.70
CA LEU A 229 -13.04 -2.10 4.89
C LEU A 229 -12.19 -2.36 6.15
N MET A 230 -11.08 -3.09 6.01
CA MET A 230 -10.14 -3.29 7.11
C MET A 230 -9.57 -1.97 7.61
N TRP A 231 -9.18 -1.06 6.71
CA TRP A 231 -8.65 0.24 7.10
C TRP A 231 -9.70 1.12 7.79
N ASN A 232 -10.98 0.97 7.46
CA ASN A 232 -12.07 1.60 8.22
C ASN A 232 -12.13 1.07 9.65
N ALA A 233 -12.05 -0.25 9.82
CA ALA A 233 -12.11 -0.88 11.14
C ALA A 233 -10.86 -0.59 11.99
N ARG A 234 -9.69 -0.58 11.37
CA ARG A 234 -8.38 -0.40 12.03
C ARG A 234 -7.68 0.88 11.61
N HIS A 235 -8.40 1.99 11.75
CA HIS A 235 -7.91 3.30 11.37
C HIS A 235 -6.56 3.64 12.06
N PRO A 236 -5.52 4.09 11.32
CA PRO A 236 -4.16 4.28 11.85
C PRO A 236 -4.06 5.19 13.08
N ARG A 237 -4.97 6.17 13.19
CA ARG A 237 -4.99 7.14 14.31
C ARG A 237 -5.35 6.54 15.65
N ARG A 238 -5.94 5.35 15.68
CA ARG A 238 -6.21 4.62 16.94
C ARG A 238 -4.92 4.14 17.60
N TYR A 239 -3.84 4.02 16.82
CA TYR A 239 -2.57 3.45 17.27
C TYR A 239 -1.39 4.41 17.19
N LEU A 240 -1.44 5.40 16.29
CA LEU A 240 -0.34 6.37 16.07
C LEU A 240 -0.73 7.80 16.48
N PRO A 241 0.21 8.56 17.09
CA PRO A 241 -0.02 9.94 17.52
C PRO A 241 -0.22 10.89 16.33
N GLN A 242 -0.74 12.10 16.61
CA GLN A 242 -1.10 13.06 15.55
C GLN A 242 0.11 13.75 14.96
N SER A 243 1.02 14.18 15.83
CA SER A 243 2.23 14.91 15.49
C SER A 243 3.40 13.96 15.24
N TYR A 244 4.21 14.27 14.24
CA TYR A 244 5.50 13.59 13.96
C TYR A 244 6.57 13.86 15.03
N LYS A 245 6.30 14.79 15.95
CA LYS A 245 7.20 15.12 17.06
C LYS A 245 7.03 14.18 18.25
N VAL A 246 5.94 13.40 18.31
CA VAL A 246 5.71 12.46 19.40
C VAL A 246 6.28 11.10 19.00
N TYR A 247 7.17 10.57 19.83
CA TYR A 247 7.80 9.27 19.64
C TYR A 247 7.84 8.50 20.97
N LEU A 248 7.92 7.18 20.89
CA LEU A 248 8.03 6.30 22.05
C LEU A 248 9.44 6.38 22.63
N ALA A 249 9.59 6.47 23.94
CA ALA A 249 10.87 6.35 24.62
C ALA A 249 11.37 4.90 24.61
N GLN A 250 12.66 4.74 24.87
CA GLN A 250 13.38 3.47 24.85
C GLN A 250 12.90 2.50 25.95
N ASP A 251 12.16 2.99 26.94
CA ASP A 251 11.45 2.16 27.93
C ASP A 251 10.29 1.34 27.31
N GLY A 252 9.81 1.75 26.13
CA GLY A 252 8.71 1.13 25.41
C GLY A 252 7.31 1.52 25.90
N ALA A 253 7.18 2.52 26.79
CA ALA A 253 5.92 2.94 27.38
C ALA A 253 5.67 4.46 27.31
N THR A 254 6.70 5.28 27.52
CA THR A 254 6.53 6.73 27.66
C THR A 254 6.54 7.42 26.29
N GLU A 255 5.54 8.25 26.00
CA GLU A 255 5.55 9.09 24.79
C GLU A 255 6.27 10.42 25.07
N VAL A 256 7.31 10.73 24.28
CA VAL A 256 8.15 11.92 24.44
C VAL A 256 7.97 12.84 23.24
N HIS A 257 7.97 14.15 23.50
CA HIS A 257 7.91 15.16 22.45
C HIS A 257 9.33 15.61 22.07
N GLY A 258 9.76 15.23 20.86
CA GLY A 258 11.05 15.59 20.31
C GLY A 258 11.00 16.80 19.37
N PRO A 259 12.17 17.29 18.91
CA PRO A 259 12.24 18.34 17.89
C PRO A 259 11.63 17.91 16.55
N GLY A 260 11.40 16.60 16.35
CA GLY A 260 11.03 15.99 15.07
C GLY A 260 12.26 15.71 14.22
N TRP A 261 12.10 14.88 13.19
CA TRP A 261 13.21 14.54 12.31
C TRP A 261 13.33 15.58 11.19
N GLY A 262 14.37 16.42 11.26
CA GLY A 262 14.67 17.38 10.20
C GLY A 262 15.49 16.74 9.08
N ASP A 263 14.86 16.32 7.98
CA ASP A 263 15.60 15.99 6.75
C ASP A 263 15.75 17.29 5.94
N LYS A 264 16.92 17.94 6.03
CA LYS A 264 17.23 19.19 5.29
C LYS A 264 17.56 18.93 3.80
N ARG A 265 17.11 17.81 3.22
CA ARG A 265 17.47 17.39 1.87
C ARG A 265 16.39 17.74 0.85
N ASN A 266 16.82 18.20 -0.32
CA ASN A 266 15.93 18.45 -1.44
C ASN A 266 15.34 17.14 -1.97
N VAL A 267 14.08 17.17 -2.39
CA VAL A 267 13.31 15.99 -2.87
C VAL A 267 14.05 15.24 -3.99
N VAL A 268 14.76 15.95 -4.87
CA VAL A 268 15.56 15.36 -5.96
C VAL A 268 16.70 14.48 -5.45
N MET A 269 17.41 14.91 -4.40
CA MET A 269 18.50 14.12 -3.83
C MET A 269 17.97 12.84 -3.16
N THR A 270 16.79 12.92 -2.55
CA THR A 270 16.11 11.75 -1.96
C THR A 270 15.63 10.77 -3.04
N LEU A 271 15.32 11.26 -4.24
CA LEU A 271 14.94 10.43 -5.39
C LEU A 271 16.14 9.70 -6.00
N VAL A 272 17.27 10.40 -6.15
CA VAL A 272 18.51 9.87 -6.77
C VAL A 272 19.23 8.89 -5.83
N ASP A 273 19.17 9.14 -4.52
CA ASP A 273 19.81 8.30 -3.51
C ASP A 273 18.80 7.81 -2.45
N PRO A 274 17.90 6.89 -2.82
CA PRO A 274 16.81 6.47 -1.95
C PRO A 274 17.31 5.81 -0.66
N PHE A 275 18.40 5.03 -0.73
CA PHE A 275 18.98 4.36 0.42
C PHE A 275 20.03 5.20 1.16
N GLY A 276 20.43 6.35 0.62
CA GLY A 276 21.42 7.22 1.23
C GLY A 276 22.88 6.74 1.05
N PHE A 277 23.18 5.92 0.04
CA PHE A 277 24.54 5.41 -0.23
C PHE A 277 25.52 6.54 -0.57
N LEU A 278 25.15 7.48 -1.45
CA LEU A 278 25.98 8.64 -1.80
C LEU A 278 26.18 9.56 -0.59
N ALA A 279 25.14 9.68 0.21
CA ALA A 279 25.14 10.40 1.46
C ALA A 279 25.96 9.76 2.60
N MET A 280 26.15 8.43 2.59
CA MET A 280 27.05 7.76 3.53
C MET A 280 28.52 8.07 3.21
N CYS A 281 28.85 8.43 1.96
CA CYS A 281 30.17 8.89 1.57
C CYS A 281 30.45 10.35 1.98
N GLU A 282 29.43 11.19 2.19
CA GLU A 282 29.59 12.53 2.75
C GLU A 282 29.81 12.48 4.28
N LYS A 283 31.07 12.39 4.69
CA LYS A 283 31.48 12.59 6.09
C LYS A 283 31.12 14.02 6.54
N GLY A 284 30.07 14.18 7.35
CA GLY A 284 29.82 15.45 8.06
C GLY A 284 28.36 15.87 8.27
N ARG A 285 27.36 15.20 7.68
CA ARG A 285 25.94 15.60 7.79
C ARG A 285 25.04 14.70 8.65
N ARG A 286 25.58 13.70 9.35
CA ARG A 286 24.84 12.95 10.37
C ARG A 286 24.81 13.78 11.66
N GLY A 287 23.79 14.64 11.81
CA GLY A 287 23.48 15.21 13.12
C GLY A 287 23.18 14.10 14.12
N GLU A 288 23.47 14.33 15.39
CA GLU A 288 23.21 13.36 16.45
C GLU A 288 21.71 12.99 16.47
N PRO A 289 21.38 11.70 16.57
CA PRO A 289 20.00 11.28 16.67
C PRO A 289 19.30 11.91 17.87
N PHE A 290 18.19 12.63 17.63
CA PHE A 290 17.52 13.42 18.67
C PHE A 290 17.04 12.60 19.89
N TRP A 291 16.92 11.28 19.75
CA TRP A 291 16.52 10.37 20.82
C TRP A 291 17.68 9.96 21.74
N GLU A 292 18.94 10.30 21.45
CA GLU A 292 20.07 10.01 22.34
C GLU A 292 20.11 10.98 23.53
N GLY A 293 19.66 12.22 23.33
CA GLY A 293 19.58 13.26 24.38
C GLY A 293 18.33 13.23 25.27
N ASN A 294 17.47 12.20 25.17
CA ASN A 294 16.18 12.18 25.87
C ASN A 294 16.23 11.56 27.28
N GLY A 295 17.40 11.15 27.77
CA GLY A 295 17.58 10.55 29.09
C GLY A 295 17.28 9.05 29.19
N TYR A 296 16.70 8.42 28.15
CA TYR A 296 16.34 6.99 28.15
C TYR A 296 17.34 6.11 27.39
N HIS A 297 18.40 6.69 26.81
CA HIS A 297 19.38 5.97 26.00
C HIS A 297 20.04 4.77 26.71
N HIS A 298 20.28 4.90 28.02
CA HIS A 298 20.89 3.86 28.85
C HIS A 298 20.09 2.54 28.89
N LEU A 299 18.77 2.59 28.68
CA LEU A 299 17.90 1.41 28.70
C LEU A 299 18.10 0.48 27.50
N LEU A 300 18.65 0.99 26.40
CA LEU A 300 18.98 0.16 25.23
C LEU A 300 20.23 -0.70 25.45
N GLY A 301 21.17 -0.23 26.28
CA GLY A 301 22.41 -0.95 26.61
C GLY A 301 22.23 -1.99 27.72
N GLY A 302 21.36 -1.73 28.70
CA GLY A 302 21.19 -2.60 29.87
C GLY A 302 20.52 -3.95 29.57
N LYS A 303 19.53 -3.99 28.66
CA LYS A 303 18.77 -5.22 28.35
C LYS A 303 19.56 -6.28 27.56
N GLY A 304 20.75 -5.95 27.05
CA GLY A 304 21.63 -6.90 26.37
C GLY A 304 22.62 -7.62 27.28
N ALA A 305 22.82 -7.14 28.52
CA ALA A 305 23.83 -7.66 29.45
C ALA A 305 23.30 -8.74 30.41
N GLU A 306 21.98 -8.83 30.62
CA GLU A 306 21.36 -9.83 31.52
C GLU A 306 21.20 -11.22 30.87
N GLY A 307 21.58 -11.40 29.60
CA GLY A 307 21.54 -12.69 28.89
C GLY A 307 22.88 -13.43 28.83
N GLN A 308 23.94 -12.92 29.48
CA GLN A 308 25.27 -13.54 29.54
C GLN A 308 25.82 -13.59 30.96
N VAL A 309 25.01 -13.97 31.94
CA VAL A 309 25.54 -14.52 33.19
C VAL A 309 24.64 -15.68 33.63
N VAL A 310 25.30 -16.83 33.81
CA VAL A 310 24.84 -18.17 34.23
C VAL A 310 24.59 -19.14 33.09
#